data_AF-A0A7S4MAC5-F1
#
_entry.id   AF-A0A7S4MAC5-F1
#
_cell.length_a   1.000
_cell.length_b   1.000
_cell.length_c   1.000
_cell.angle_alpha   90.00
_cell.angle_beta   90.00
_cell.angle_gamma   90.00
#
_symmetry.space_group_name_H-M   'P 1'
#
loop_
_entity.id
_entity.type
_entity.pdbx_description
1 polymer ?
#
loop_
_entity_poly.entity_id
_entity_poly.type
_entity_poly.pdbx_seq_one_letter_code
_entity_poly.pdbx_strand_id
1 'polypeptide(L)'
;SFPFKLLLAYDIARGMEHLHGFEPPIIHRDLRSPNIFVAALTHETESRVKVGDFGLSRLVAPTLHGGDFNRNWLAPEVMKADQYNGKMDVYSYGIVMWEIMTLQKPFEEYDNKFAGKPGSMFKSAVIDGLRPSIPEEFNG
;
A
#
# COMPACT_ATOMS: atom_id res chain seq x y z
N SER A 1 6.92 0.79 19.49
CA SER A 1 5.75 1.05 20.35
C SER A 1 4.57 1.48 19.51
N PHE A 2 3.34 1.43 20.02
CA PHE A 2 2.15 1.92 19.29
C PHE A 2 2.25 3.40 18.87
N PRO A 3 2.70 4.35 19.74
CA PRO A 3 2.91 5.73 19.33
C PRO A 3 3.90 5.88 18.16
N PHE A 4 4.99 5.11 18.16
CA PHE A 4 5.95 5.14 17.05
C PHE A 4 5.32 4.66 15.74
N LYS A 5 4.54 3.56 15.77
CA LYS A 5 3.81 3.04 14.61
C LYS A 5 2.88 4.10 13.99
N LEU A 6 2.15 4.85 14.83
CA LEU A 6 1.30 5.96 14.36
C LEU A 6 2.10 7.08 13.68
N LEU A 7 3.27 7.43 14.21
CA LEU A 7 4.14 8.44 13.60
C LEU A 7 4.65 8.00 12.22
N LEU A 8 5.00 6.72 12.05
CA LEU A 8 5.39 6.17 10.74
C LEU A 8 4.23 6.27 9.74
N ALA A 9 3.03 5.82 10.15
CA ALA A 9 1.84 5.89 9.30
C ALA A 9 1.48 7.33 8.92
N TYR A 10 1.64 8.27 9.84
CA TYR A 10 1.41 9.70 9.62
C TYR A 10 2.39 10.30 8.60
N ASP A 11 3.68 10.01 8.73
CA ASP A 11 4.70 10.50 7.78
C ASP A 11 4.47 9.98 6.36
N ILE A 12 4.06 8.72 6.21
CA ILE A 12 3.71 8.14 4.90
C ILE A 12 2.48 8.86 4.31
N ALA A 13 1.44 9.08 5.11
CA ALA A 13 0.24 9.79 4.67
C ALA A 13 0.57 11.21 4.20
N ARG A 14 1.41 11.95 4.93
CA ARG A 14 1.90 13.27 4.50
C ARG A 14 2.67 13.23 3.19
N GLY A 15 3.52 12.21 3.01
CA GLY A 15 4.23 12.00 1.75
C GLY A 15 3.26 11.79 0.58
N MET A 16 2.24 10.95 0.77
CA MET A 16 1.24 10.69 -0.27
C MET A 16 0.32 11.90 -0.52
N GLU A 17 -0.08 12.62 0.52
CA GLU A 17 -0.84 13.87 0.41
C GLU A 17 -0.06 14.90 -0.42
N HIS A 18 1.25 15.03 -0.19
CA HIS A 18 2.09 15.92 -0.97
C HIS A 18 2.06 15.57 -2.47
N LEU A 19 2.18 14.28 -2.83
CA LEU A 19 2.12 13.82 -4.22
C LEU A 19 0.74 14.04 -4.86
N HIS A 20 -0.33 13.72 -4.12
CA HIS A 20 -1.70 13.85 -4.60
C HIS A 20 -2.16 15.32 -4.68
N GLY A 21 -1.48 16.23 -3.99
CA GLY A 21 -1.74 17.67 -4.00
C GLY A 21 -1.11 18.45 -5.15
N PHE A 22 -0.31 17.82 -6.03
CA PHE A 22 0.18 18.45 -7.25
C PHE A 22 -0.95 18.71 -8.26
N GLU A 23 -0.72 19.64 -9.19
CA GLU A 23 -1.61 19.90 -10.32
C GLU A 23 -0.82 19.75 -11.64
N PRO A 24 -1.02 18.65 -12.40
CA PRO A 24 -1.90 17.51 -12.10
C PRO A 24 -1.35 16.61 -10.97
N PRO A 25 -2.20 15.85 -10.27
CA PRO A 25 -1.76 14.94 -9.20
C PRO A 25 -0.72 13.93 -9.66
N ILE A 26 0.25 13.65 -8.79
CA ILE A 26 1.23 12.57 -8.98
C ILE A 26 0.70 11.31 -8.31
N ILE A 27 0.48 10.24 -9.07
CA ILE A 27 0.08 8.94 -8.53
C ILE A 27 1.32 8.03 -8.44
N HIS A 28 1.56 7.45 -7.26
CA HIS A 28 2.77 6.69 -6.96
C HIS A 28 2.79 5.34 -7.68
N ARG A 29 1.68 4.59 -7.61
CA ARG A 29 1.42 3.30 -8.28
C ARG A 29 2.19 2.07 -7.79
N ASP A 30 3.19 2.24 -6.93
CA ASP A 30 3.87 1.15 -6.22
C ASP A 30 4.11 1.47 -4.75
N LEU A 31 3.10 2.00 -4.04
CA LEU A 31 3.24 2.25 -2.60
C LEU A 31 3.25 0.91 -1.85
N ARG A 32 4.35 0.59 -1.19
CA ARG A 32 4.53 -0.66 -0.43
C ARG A 32 5.64 -0.53 0.59
N SER A 33 5.67 -1.40 1.60
CA SER A 33 6.67 -1.35 2.68
C SER A 33 8.13 -1.30 2.20
N PRO A 34 8.56 -1.99 1.11
CA PRO A 34 9.94 -1.88 0.62
C PRO A 34 10.30 -0.54 -0.03
N ASN A 35 9.30 0.26 -0.39
CA ASN A 35 9.47 1.59 -1.00
C ASN A 35 9.32 2.71 0.05
N ILE A 36 9.30 2.35 1.35
CA ILE A 36 9.25 3.28 2.47
C ILE A 36 10.60 3.21 3.20
N PHE A 37 11.35 4.29 3.15
CA PHE A 37 12.69 4.37 3.68
C PHE A 37 12.68 5.02 5.07
N VAL A 38 13.26 4.35 6.05
CA VAL A 38 13.43 4.89 7.40
C VAL A 38 14.63 5.84 7.42
N ALA A 39 14.36 7.12 7.66
CA ALA A 39 15.35 8.17 7.77
C ALA A 39 15.83 8.37 9.22
N ALA A 40 14.99 8.08 10.21
CA ALA A 40 15.32 8.21 11.63
C ALA A 40 14.51 7.24 12.50
N LEU A 41 15.13 6.78 13.59
CA LEU A 41 14.51 5.89 14.59
C LEU A 41 14.10 6.61 15.88
N THR A 42 14.25 7.94 15.92
CA THR A 42 13.97 8.76 17.10
C THR A 42 12.67 9.54 16.93
N HIS A 43 12.07 9.91 18.06
CA HIS A 43 10.86 10.74 18.11
C HIS A 43 11.15 12.23 17.88
N GLU A 44 12.42 12.64 17.92
CA GLU A 44 12.86 14.05 17.92
C GLU A 44 12.98 14.64 16.52
N THR A 45 12.84 13.83 15.47
CA THR A 45 12.95 14.28 14.07
C THR A 45 11.60 14.67 13.51
N GLU A 46 11.57 15.63 12.57
CA GLU A 46 10.32 16.04 11.92
C GLU A 46 9.76 14.97 10.97
N SER A 47 10.63 14.12 10.39
CA SER A 47 10.28 13.04 9.47
C SER A 47 11.14 11.81 9.75
N ARG A 48 10.47 10.69 10.05
CA ARG A 48 11.08 9.40 10.35
C ARG A 48 11.13 8.50 9.12
N VAL A 49 10.20 8.68 8.19
CA VAL A 49 10.16 7.90 6.94
C VAL A 49 9.91 8.77 5.71
N LYS A 50 10.36 8.27 4.56
CA LYS A 50 10.17 8.88 3.25
C LYS A 50 9.67 7.85 2.26
N VAL A 51 8.69 8.25 1.45
CA VAL A 51 8.22 7.47 0.30
C VAL A 51 9.23 7.62 -0.83
N GLY A 52 9.63 6.49 -1.43
CA GLY A 52 10.58 6.45 -2.54
C GLY A 52 10.16 5.46 -3.62
N ASP A 53 11.04 5.29 -4.61
CA ASP A 53 10.81 4.48 -5.83
C ASP A 53 9.61 4.95 -6.68
N PHE A 54 9.86 6.03 -7.42
CA PHE A 54 8.88 6.68 -8.31
C PHE A 54 8.93 6.14 -9.75
N GLY A 55 9.54 4.97 -10.00
CA GLY A 55 9.73 4.43 -11.35
C GLY A 55 8.43 4.19 -12.10
N LEU A 56 7.36 3.88 -11.37
CA LEU A 56 6.02 3.68 -11.92
C LEU A 56 5.12 4.91 -11.82
N SER A 57 5.59 5.99 -11.18
CA SER A 57 4.79 7.17 -10.95
C SER A 57 4.44 7.89 -12.24
N ARG A 58 3.28 8.56 -12.24
CA ARG A 58 2.75 9.30 -13.38
C ARG A 58 2.11 10.60 -12.92
N LEU A 59 2.30 11.67 -13.68
CA LEU A 59 1.44 12.85 -13.69
C LEU A 59 0.18 12.46 -14.46
N VAL A 60 -1.01 12.62 -13.89
CA VAL A 60 -2.18 11.95 -14.46
C VAL A 60 -3.31 12.90 -14.87
N ALA A 61 -3.86 12.58 -16.04
CA ALA A 61 -5.23 12.83 -16.48
C ALA A 61 -6.28 12.07 -15.60
N PRO A 62 -7.60 12.16 -15.83
CA PRO A 62 -8.61 11.57 -14.93
C PRO A 62 -8.55 10.04 -14.75
N THR A 63 -7.87 9.32 -15.64
CA THR A 63 -7.87 7.86 -15.73
C THR A 63 -6.47 7.32 -16.11
N LEU A 64 -6.05 6.24 -15.46
CA LEU A 64 -4.81 5.48 -15.71
C LEU A 64 -5.08 4.13 -16.37
N HIS A 65 -4.08 3.59 -17.09
CA HIS A 65 -4.17 2.29 -17.77
C HIS A 65 -2.94 1.42 -17.52
N GLY A 66 -3.17 0.11 -17.33
CA GLY A 66 -2.13 -0.92 -17.23
C GLY A 66 -1.08 -0.69 -16.13
N GLY A 67 -0.06 -1.55 -16.07
CA GLY A 67 1.09 -1.44 -15.17
C GLY A 67 1.56 -2.80 -14.63
N ASP A 68 2.84 -2.89 -14.30
CA ASP A 68 3.40 -4.04 -13.59
C ASP A 68 3.37 -3.73 -12.09
N PHE A 69 2.52 -4.42 -11.35
CA PHE A 69 2.18 -4.07 -9.98
C PHE A 69 2.43 -5.21 -9.01
N ASN A 70 2.89 -4.86 -7.81
CA ASN A 70 3.00 -5.80 -6.71
C ASN A 70 1.62 -6.14 -6.13
N ARG A 71 1.22 -7.41 -6.28
CA ARG A 71 -0.16 -7.87 -6.04
C ARG A 71 -0.62 -7.75 -4.59
N ASN A 72 0.29 -7.78 -3.62
CA ASN A 72 -0.07 -7.79 -2.20
C ASN A 72 -0.53 -6.42 -1.68
N TRP A 73 -0.16 -5.32 -2.35
CA TRP A 73 -0.60 -3.96 -2.01
C TRP A 73 -1.58 -3.37 -3.03
N LEU A 74 -1.86 -4.13 -4.11
CA LEU A 74 -2.63 -3.64 -5.24
C LEU A 74 -4.12 -3.62 -4.93
N ALA A 75 -4.77 -2.52 -5.30
CA ALA A 75 -6.19 -2.34 -5.09
C ALA A 75 -7.03 -3.27 -5.98
N PRO A 76 -8.17 -3.80 -5.48
CA PRO A 76 -9.02 -4.74 -6.23
C PRO A 76 -9.59 -4.13 -7.50
N GLU A 77 -9.86 -2.82 -7.54
CA GLU A 77 -10.32 -2.11 -8.73
C GLU A 77 -9.27 -2.08 -9.85
N VAL A 78 -7.99 -1.98 -9.49
CA VAL A 78 -6.87 -2.06 -10.45
C VAL A 78 -6.69 -3.49 -10.94
N MET A 79 -6.97 -4.48 -10.08
CA MET A 79 -7.02 -5.88 -10.50
C MET A 79 -8.19 -6.15 -11.46
N LYS A 80 -9.35 -5.53 -11.24
CA LYS A 80 -10.59 -5.80 -11.99
C LYS A 80 -10.64 -5.12 -13.35
N ALA A 81 -10.10 -3.91 -13.47
CA ALA A 81 -10.33 -3.04 -14.62
C ALA A 81 -9.02 -2.59 -15.28
N ASP A 82 -9.12 -2.30 -16.57
CA ASP A 82 -8.02 -1.65 -17.31
C ASP A 82 -7.89 -0.16 -16.97
N GLN A 83 -8.93 0.44 -16.36
CA GLN A 83 -9.02 1.86 -16.02
C GLN A 83 -9.20 2.06 -14.51
N TYR A 84 -8.38 2.93 -13.92
CA TYR A 84 -8.39 3.24 -12.49
C TYR A 84 -7.90 4.67 -12.22
N ASN A 85 -7.90 5.10 -10.96
CA ASN A 85 -7.49 6.44 -10.53
C ASN A 85 -6.52 6.39 -9.34
N GLY A 86 -6.18 7.57 -8.81
CA GLY A 86 -5.26 7.72 -7.67
C GLY A 86 -5.68 7.04 -6.36
N LYS A 87 -6.94 6.57 -6.24
CA LYS A 87 -7.39 5.86 -5.03
C LYS A 87 -6.68 4.51 -4.82
N MET A 88 -6.02 3.98 -5.86
CA MET A 88 -5.17 2.81 -5.70
C MET A 88 -4.08 3.00 -4.63
N ASP A 89 -3.47 4.20 -4.55
CA ASP A 89 -2.43 4.50 -3.57
C ASP A 89 -3.01 4.52 -2.15
N VAL A 90 -4.28 4.92 -1.99
CA VAL A 90 -4.98 4.93 -0.70
C VAL A 90 -5.21 3.51 -0.20
N TYR A 91 -5.59 2.59 -1.11
CA TYR A 91 -5.70 1.17 -0.77
C TYR A 91 -4.34 0.60 -0.35
N SER A 92 -3.30 0.86 -1.16
CA SER A 92 -1.94 0.41 -0.85
C SER A 92 -1.44 0.94 0.49
N TYR A 93 -1.75 2.20 0.82
CA TYR A 93 -1.49 2.78 2.13
C TYR A 93 -2.19 2.01 3.26
N GLY A 94 -3.45 1.60 3.07
CA GLY A 94 -4.17 0.77 4.04
C GLY A 94 -3.49 -0.57 4.32
N ILE A 95 -2.94 -1.23 3.29
CA ILE A 95 -2.16 -2.46 3.47
C ILE A 95 -0.85 -2.18 4.23
N VAL A 96 -0.15 -1.09 3.90
CA VAL A 96 1.05 -0.66 4.64
C VAL A 96 0.74 -0.36 6.10
N MET A 97 -0.37 0.30 6.41
CA MET A 97 -0.80 0.54 7.78
C MET A 97 -1.03 -0.78 8.53
N TRP A 98 -1.66 -1.75 7.86
CA TRP A 98 -1.82 -3.09 8.42
C TRP A 98 -0.47 -3.72 8.74
N GLU A 99 0.52 -3.68 7.85
CA GLU A 99 1.88 -4.19 8.11
C GLU A 99 2.56 -3.50 9.30
N ILE A 100 2.45 -2.16 9.40
CA ILE A 100 3.03 -1.41 10.52
C ILE A 100 2.41 -1.86 11.83
N MET A 101 1.10 -2.10 11.83
CA MET A 101 0.33 -2.47 13.02
C MET A 101 0.60 -3.91 13.45
N THR A 102 0.57 -4.87 12.53
CA THR A 102 0.72 -6.30 12.82
C THR A 102 2.17 -6.76 12.85
N LEU A 103 3.08 -6.03 12.19
CA LEU A 103 4.44 -6.45 11.87
C LEU A 103 4.51 -7.77 11.07
N GLN A 104 3.44 -8.09 10.34
CA GLN A 104 3.32 -9.28 9.50
C GLN A 104 3.39 -8.89 8.02
N LYS A 105 3.74 -9.86 7.17
CA LYS A 105 3.74 -9.68 5.72
C LYS A 105 2.30 -9.80 5.20
N PRO A 106 1.85 -8.94 4.27
CA PRO A 106 0.48 -8.99 3.77
C PRO A 106 0.16 -10.33 3.10
N PHE A 107 -0.97 -10.92 3.49
CA PHE A 107 -1.51 -12.18 2.96
C PHE A 107 -0.64 -13.43 3.21
N GLU A 108 0.38 -13.35 4.07
CA GLU A 108 1.24 -14.50 4.40
C GLU A 108 0.44 -15.70 4.93
N GLU A 109 -0.66 -15.46 5.65
CA GLU A 109 -1.54 -16.51 6.16
C GLU A 109 -2.21 -17.35 5.05
N TYR A 110 -2.18 -16.85 3.80
CA TYR A 110 -2.76 -17.53 2.64
C TYR A 110 -1.70 -18.11 1.68
N ASP A 111 -0.41 -18.00 1.96
CA ASP A 111 0.65 -18.47 1.06
C ASP A 111 0.46 -19.96 0.73
N ASN A 112 0.19 -20.81 1.72
CA ASN A 112 -0.10 -22.24 1.51
C ASN A 112 -1.40 -22.49 0.72
N LYS A 113 -2.41 -21.62 0.87
CA LYS A 113 -3.70 -21.74 0.17
C LYS A 113 -3.54 -21.51 -1.34
N PHE A 114 -2.58 -20.67 -1.73
CA PHE A 114 -2.34 -20.31 -3.13
C PHE A 114 -1.05 -20.90 -3.71
N ALA A 115 -0.24 -21.60 -2.91
CA ALA A 115 0.98 -22.29 -3.35
C ALA A 115 0.70 -23.24 -4.52
N GLY A 116 1.49 -23.10 -5.60
CA GLY A 116 1.35 -23.91 -6.82
C GLY A 116 0.10 -23.63 -7.65
N LYS A 117 -0.77 -22.69 -7.24
CA LYS A 117 -1.98 -22.32 -7.99
C LYS A 117 -1.70 -21.16 -8.94
N PRO A 118 -2.49 -21.02 -10.02
CA PRO A 118 -2.39 -19.86 -10.89
C PRO A 118 -2.59 -18.55 -10.12
N GLY A 119 -1.76 -17.54 -10.40
CA GLY A 119 -1.86 -16.24 -9.72
C GLY A 119 -3.20 -15.51 -9.95
N SER A 120 -3.99 -15.92 -10.95
CA SER A 120 -5.37 -15.46 -11.15
C SER A 120 -6.32 -15.85 -10.01
N MET A 121 -6.02 -16.92 -9.28
CA MET A 121 -6.85 -17.34 -8.14
C MET A 121 -6.69 -16.42 -6.95
N PHE A 122 -5.46 -16.01 -6.61
CA PHE A 122 -5.21 -14.99 -5.58
C PHE A 122 -5.86 -13.66 -5.98
N LYS A 123 -5.67 -13.25 -7.24
CA LYS A 123 -6.32 -12.06 -7.81
C LYS A 123 -7.84 -12.08 -7.63
N SER A 124 -8.49 -13.19 -8.00
CA SER A 124 -9.95 -13.33 -7.89
C SER A 124 -10.39 -13.26 -6.42
N ALA A 125 -9.69 -13.93 -5.52
CA ALA A 125 -10.00 -13.88 -4.09
C ALA A 125 -9.91 -12.45 -3.53
N VAL A 126 -8.90 -11.66 -3.90
CA VAL A 126 -8.77 -10.25 -3.49
C VAL A 126 -9.90 -9.39 -4.06
N ILE A 127 -10.28 -9.61 -5.31
CA ILE A 127 -11.44 -8.94 -5.94
C ILE A 127 -12.73 -9.29 -5.19
N ASP A 128 -12.89 -10.54 -4.76
CA ASP A 128 -14.06 -11.05 -4.02
C ASP A 128 -14.05 -10.70 -2.53
N GLY A 129 -13.06 -9.92 -2.07
CA GLY A 129 -13.02 -9.37 -0.72
C GLY A 129 -12.03 -10.01 0.24
N LEU A 130 -11.15 -10.91 -0.22
CA LEU A 130 -10.04 -11.41 0.62
C LEU A 130 -9.16 -10.25 1.07
N ARG A 131 -8.89 -10.16 2.38
CA ARG A 131 -7.99 -9.19 2.99
C ARG A 131 -7.08 -9.88 4.00
N PRO A 132 -5.94 -9.26 4.36
CA PRO A 132 -5.16 -9.71 5.50
C PRO A 132 -6.04 -9.67 6.76
N SER A 133 -5.93 -10.70 7.59
CA SER A 133 -6.72 -10.84 8.80
C SER A 133 -6.31 -9.78 9.82
N ILE A 134 -7.26 -9.21 10.56
CA ILE A 134 -6.95 -8.34 11.70
C ILE A 134 -6.72 -9.24 12.91
N PRO A 135 -5.51 -9.26 13.51
CA PRO A 135 -5.25 -10.07 14.69
C PRO A 135 -6.20 -9.73 15.85
N GLU A 136 -6.58 -10.74 16.64
CA GLU A 136 -7.60 -10.60 17.69
C GLU A 136 -7.21 -9.56 18.75
N GLU A 137 -5.92 -9.34 18.98
CA GLU A 137 -5.43 -8.31 19.90
C GLU A 137 -5.82 -6.87 19.49
N PHE A 138 -6.30 -6.65 18.26
CA PHE A 138 -6.81 -5.38 17.79
C PHE A 138 -8.35 -5.32 17.73
N ASN A 139 -9.05 -6.42 18.00
CA ASN A 139 -10.50 -6.48 18.13
C ASN A 139 -10.87 -6.05 19.56
N GLY A 140 -10.99 -4.75 19.78
CA GLY A 140 -11.39 -4.17 21.07
C GLY A 140 -12.77 -4.62 21.55
#